data_AF-A0A531KH69-F1
#
_entry.id   AF-A0A531KH69-F1
#
_cell.length_a   1.000
_cell.length_b   1.000
_cell.length_c   1.000
_cell.angle_alpha   90.00
_cell.angle_beta   90.00
_cell.angle_gamma   90.00
#
_symmetry.space_group_name_H-M   'P 1'
#
loop_
_entity.id
_entity.type
_entity.pdbx_description
1 polymer ?
#
loop_
_entity_poly.entity_id
_entity_poly.type
_entity_poly.pdbx_seq_one_letter_code
_entity_poly.pdbx_strand_id
1 'polypeptide(L)'
;MRVLITGAAGMVGRKLIVRLAKDGTLSGRKIAALDLHDIVPPQPPVMEGVDVTIHTGDLAAASAMERLVASRPDVIFHLAGVVSGEAEANFDLGYRVNLDGTR
;
A
#
# COMPACT_ATOMS: atom_id res chain seq x y z
N MET A 1 7.57 11.86 -8.51
CA MET A 1 6.37 11.01 -8.61
C MET A 1 5.89 10.64 -7.23
N ARG A 2 4.60 10.37 -7.08
CA ARG A 2 3.97 9.88 -5.85
C ARG A 2 3.61 8.40 -6.02
N VAL A 3 4.03 7.56 -5.08
CA VAL A 3 3.78 6.11 -5.12
C VAL A 3 2.90 5.72 -3.93
N LEU A 4 1.83 4.99 -4.20
CA LEU A 4 0.99 4.36 -3.18
C LEU A 4 1.29 2.86 -3.11
N ILE A 5 1.43 2.33 -1.90
CA ILE A 5 1.60 0.89 -1.64
C ILE A 5 0.50 0.45 -0.68
N THR A 6 -0.43 -0.40 -1.12
CA THR A 6 -1.34 -1.12 -0.21
C THR A 6 -0.68 -2.43 0.20
N GLY A 7 -0.98 -2.96 1.40
CA GLY A 7 -0.27 -4.13 1.94
C GLY A 7 1.18 -3.77 2.33
N ALA A 8 1.42 -2.50 2.67
CA ALA A 8 2.76 -1.95 2.93
C ALA A 8 3.44 -2.56 4.17
N ALA A 9 2.67 -3.07 5.14
CA ALA A 9 3.19 -3.76 6.31
C ALA A 9 3.40 -5.26 6.07
N GLY A 10 3.00 -5.79 4.91
CA GLY A 10 3.28 -7.17 4.50
C GLY A 10 4.75 -7.42 4.15
N MET A 11 5.14 -8.69 4.02
CA MET A 11 6.53 -9.10 3.73
C MET A 11 7.06 -8.46 2.43
N VAL A 12 6.26 -8.50 1.35
CA VAL A 12 6.62 -7.89 0.06
C VAL A 12 6.62 -6.36 0.16
N GLY A 13 5.60 -5.77 0.78
CA GLY A 13 5.48 -4.32 0.97
C GLY A 13 6.69 -3.71 1.66
N ARG A 14 7.13 -4.30 2.78
CA ARG A 14 8.34 -3.85 3.52
C ARG A 14 9.60 -3.89 2.65
N LYS A 15 9.81 -4.99 1.90
CA LYS A 15 10.98 -5.12 1.01
C LYS A 15 10.92 -4.14 -0.15
N LEU A 16 9.73 -3.89 -0.69
CA LEU A 16 9.52 -2.91 -1.75
C LEU A 16 9.82 -1.49 -1.25
N ILE A 17 9.35 -1.11 -0.05
CA ILE A 17 9.65 0.19 0.57
C ILE A 17 11.15 0.40 0.70
N VAL A 18 11.88 -0.59 1.26
CA VAL A 18 13.34 -0.53 1.40
C VAL A 18 14.01 -0.36 0.03
N ARG A 19 13.53 -1.08 -0.99
CA ARG A 19 14.09 -1.01 -2.34
C ARG A 19 13.86 0.36 -2.98
N LEU A 20 12.63 0.88 -2.91
CA LEU A 20 12.28 2.21 -3.45
C LEU A 20 13.05 3.32 -2.72
N ALA A 21 13.24 3.18 -1.40
CA ALA A 21 14.05 4.12 -0.63
C ALA A 21 15.51 4.13 -1.05
N LYS A 22 16.09 2.94 -1.29
CA LYS A 22 17.46 2.80 -1.78
C LYS A 22 17.65 3.38 -3.19
N ASP A 23 16.69 3.14 -4.08
CA ASP A 23 16.81 3.56 -5.48
C ASP A 23 16.49 5.05 -5.67
N GLY A 24 15.63 5.63 -4.82
CA GLY A 24 15.20 7.05 -4.85
C GLY A 24 14.42 7.46 -6.10
N THR A 25 14.29 6.56 -7.07
CA THR A 25 13.70 6.76 -8.38
C THR A 25 12.92 5.52 -8.79
N LEU A 26 11.91 5.71 -9.64
CA LEU A 26 11.16 4.62 -10.28
C LEU A 26 10.95 5.01 -11.74
N SER A 27 11.21 4.10 -12.67
CA SER A 27 11.12 4.38 -14.12
C SER A 27 11.82 5.69 -14.54
N GLY A 28 12.99 5.95 -13.97
CA GLY A 28 13.80 7.15 -14.26
C GLY A 28 13.29 8.48 -13.66
N ARG A 29 12.16 8.50 -12.94
CA ARG A 29 11.66 9.71 -12.26
C ARG A 29 11.90 9.64 -10.74
N LYS A 30 12.33 10.74 -10.13
CA LYS A 30 12.51 10.86 -8.67
C LYS A 30 11.21 10.55 -7.92
N ILE A 31 11.30 9.75 -6.87
CA ILE A 31 10.21 9.56 -5.91
C ILE A 31 10.16 10.79 -5.01
N ALA A 32 9.03 11.49 -5.02
CA ALA A 32 8.81 12.71 -4.25
C ALA A 32 7.87 12.46 -3.05
N ALA A 33 7.04 11.42 -3.12
CA ALA A 33 6.17 11.03 -2.03
C ALA A 33 5.89 9.52 -2.03
N LEU A 34 5.73 8.96 -0.82
CA LEU A 34 5.31 7.58 -0.57
C LEU A 34 4.08 7.56 0.34
N ASP A 35 2.97 6.98 -0.14
CA ASP A 35 1.81 6.62 0.67
C ASP A 35 1.88 5.14 1.02
N LEU A 36 1.89 4.83 2.31
CA LEU A 36 2.00 3.47 2.83
C LEU A 36 0.70 3.09 3.52
N HIS A 37 -0.05 2.16 2.93
CA HIS A 37 -1.34 1.71 3.44
C HIS A 37 -1.30 0.24 3.88
N ASP A 38 -1.82 -0.06 5.08
CA ASP A 38 -2.07 -1.42 5.55
C ASP A 38 -3.05 -1.41 6.76
N ILE A 39 -3.57 -2.58 7.14
CA ILE A 39 -4.41 -2.75 8.34
C ILE A 39 -3.62 -2.58 9.64
N VAL A 40 -2.30 -2.78 9.58
CA VAL A 40 -1.34 -2.56 10.67
C VAL A 40 -0.37 -1.46 10.23
N PRO A 41 0.00 -0.46 11.08
CA PRO A 41 0.84 0.65 10.67
C PRO A 41 2.17 0.18 10.02
N PRO A 42 2.42 0.53 8.74
CA PRO A 42 3.70 0.27 8.08
C PRO A 42 4.86 1.03 8.73
N GLN A 43 6.08 0.49 8.58
CA GLN A 43 7.30 1.18 8.98
C GLN A 43 7.76 2.12 7.85
N PRO A 44 7.87 3.44 8.09
CA PRO A 44 8.31 4.38 7.07
C PRO A 44 9.82 4.24 6.81
N PRO A 45 10.29 4.45 5.56
CA PRO A 45 11.72 4.55 5.27
C PRO A 45 12.27 5.92 5.68
N VAL A 46 13.60 6.02 5.85
CA VAL A 46 14.29 7.31 5.94
C VAL A 46 14.68 7.74 4.53
N MET A 47 14.08 8.83 4.05
CA MET A 47 14.36 9.41 2.73
C MET A 47 14.36 10.93 2.81
N GLU A 48 15.49 11.56 2.50
CA GLU A 48 15.58 13.03 2.51
C GLU A 48 14.79 13.66 1.35
N GLY A 49 13.97 14.66 1.66
CA GLY A 49 13.19 15.39 0.67
C GLY A 49 12.10 14.57 -0.02
N VAL A 50 11.59 13.54 0.66
CA VAL A 50 10.45 12.72 0.22
C VAL A 50 9.36 12.75 1.28
N ASP A 51 8.13 13.09 0.88
CA ASP A 51 6.98 13.11 1.78
C ASP A 51 6.47 11.68 2.01
N VAL A 52 6.59 11.16 3.22
CA VAL A 52 6.08 9.83 3.58
C VAL A 52 4.80 9.98 4.42
N THR A 53 3.70 9.39 3.96
CA THR A 53 2.41 9.38 4.67
C THR A 53 2.00 7.95 4.99
N ILE A 54 1.57 7.72 6.22
CA ILE A 54 1.10 6.43 6.70
C ILE A 54 -0.43 6.45 6.79
N HIS A 55 -1.06 5.46 6.18
CA HIS A 55 -2.50 5.24 6.22
C HIS A 55 -2.77 3.88 6.87
N THR A 56 -3.36 3.88 8.06
CA THR A 56 -3.70 2.64 8.76
C THR A 56 -5.21 2.42 8.72
N GLY A 57 -5.66 1.31 8.14
CA GLY A 57 -7.08 0.99 8.05
C GLY A 57 -7.39 -0.21 7.17
N ASP A 58 -8.65 -0.62 7.20
CA ASP A 58 -9.18 -1.63 6.29
C ASP A 58 -9.45 -0.99 4.92
N LEU A 59 -8.87 -1.58 3.86
CA LEU A 59 -9.04 -1.11 2.49
C LEU A 59 -10.48 -1.27 2.00
N ALA A 60 -11.20 -2.28 2.51
CA ALA A 60 -12.59 -2.53 2.19
C ALA A 60 -13.56 -1.61 2.97
N ALA A 61 -13.05 -0.74 3.86
CA ALA A 61 -13.89 0.22 4.55
C ALA A 61 -14.40 1.31 3.59
N ALA A 62 -15.61 1.80 3.85
CA ALA A 62 -16.20 2.87 3.05
C ALA A 62 -15.26 4.08 2.94
N SER A 63 -15.11 4.57 1.71
CA SER A 63 -14.28 5.72 1.36
C SER A 63 -12.77 5.55 1.59
N ALA A 64 -12.27 4.35 1.94
CA ALA A 64 -10.84 4.13 2.18
C ALA A 64 -10.03 4.36 0.92
N MET A 65 -10.47 3.78 -0.19
CA MET A 65 -9.78 3.89 -1.47
C MET A 65 -9.86 5.32 -2.02
N GLU A 66 -11.02 5.97 -1.89
CA GLU A 66 -11.24 7.37 -2.28
C GLU A 66 -10.28 8.32 -1.57
N ARG A 67 -10.02 8.11 -0.27
CA ARG A 67 -9.03 8.87 0.50
C ARG A 67 -7.61 8.64 -0.01
N LEU A 68 -7.24 7.38 -0.27
CA LEU A 68 -5.90 7.01 -0.74
C LEU A 68 -5.60 7.52 -2.15
N VAL A 69 -6.60 7.55 -3.05
CA VAL A 69 -6.41 8.07 -4.42
C VAL A 69 -6.61 9.58 -4.54
N ALA A 70 -7.13 10.25 -3.50
CA ALA A 70 -7.34 11.69 -3.50
C ALA A 70 -6.04 12.48 -3.79
N SER A 71 -4.90 11.95 -3.35
CA SER A 71 -3.57 12.52 -3.62
C SER A 71 -3.03 12.22 -5.03
N ARG A 72 -3.80 11.51 -5.88
CA ARG A 72 -3.47 11.17 -7.27
C ARG A 72 -2.07 10.52 -7.42
N PRO A 73 -1.84 9.33 -6.84
CA PRO A 73 -0.57 8.63 -7.01
C PRO A 73 -0.28 8.34 -8.49
N ASP A 74 0.98 8.51 -8.91
CA ASP A 74 1.46 8.16 -10.25
C ASP A 74 1.52 6.65 -10.46
N VAL A 75 1.83 5.89 -9.39
CA VAL A 75 1.98 4.44 -9.39
C VAL A 75 1.33 3.88 -8.13
N ILE A 76 0.56 2.80 -8.28
CA ILE A 76 -0.04 2.05 -7.18
C ILE A 76 0.50 0.62 -7.22
N PHE A 77 1.14 0.20 -6.12
CA PHE A 77 1.42 -1.20 -5.85
C PHE A 77 0.30 -1.74 -4.93
N HIS A 78 -0.63 -2.50 -5.51
CA HIS A 78 -1.71 -3.12 -4.76
C HIS A 78 -1.27 -4.49 -4.24
N LEU A 79 -0.81 -4.56 -2.99
CA LEU A 79 -0.33 -5.79 -2.35
C LEU A 79 -1.20 -6.23 -1.16
N ALA A 80 -2.24 -5.45 -0.83
CA ALA A 80 -3.20 -5.81 0.21
C ALA A 80 -3.99 -7.06 -0.21
N GLY A 81 -4.08 -8.03 0.69
CA GLY A 81 -4.81 -9.27 0.47
C GLY A 81 -4.71 -10.21 1.66
N VAL A 82 -5.67 -11.13 1.77
CA VAL A 82 -5.58 -12.30 2.65
C VAL A 82 -5.14 -13.52 1.85
N VAL A 83 -4.25 -14.31 2.46
CA VAL A 83 -3.67 -15.51 1.85
C VAL A 83 -4.72 -16.62 1.71
N SER A 84 -4.47 -17.57 0.79
CA SER A 84 -5.44 -18.62 0.44
C SER A 84 -5.98 -19.39 1.63
N GLY A 85 -5.12 -19.80 2.59
CA GLY A 85 -5.57 -20.58 3.75
C GLY A 85 -6.62 -19.84 4.59
N GLU A 86 -6.44 -18.54 4.84
CA GLU A 86 -7.41 -17.74 5.60
C GLU A 86 -8.65 -17.44 4.77
N ALA A 87 -8.48 -17.14 3.48
CA ALA A 87 -9.60 -16.88 2.56
C ALA A 87 -10.50 -18.11 2.34
N GLU A 88 -9.92 -19.32 2.34
CA GLU A 88 -10.66 -20.59 2.25
C GLU A 88 -11.37 -20.94 3.55
N ALA A 89 -10.72 -20.70 4.70
CA ALA A 89 -11.33 -20.89 6.02
C ALA A 89 -12.45 -19.87 6.30
N ASN A 90 -12.33 -18.67 5.73
CA ASN A 90 -13.25 -17.55 5.93
C ASN A 90 -13.60 -16.90 4.58
N PHE A 91 -14.61 -17.46 3.93
CA PHE A 91 -15.06 -17.05 2.59
C PHE A 91 -15.43 -15.57 2.52
N ASP A 92 -16.18 -15.07 3.51
CA ASP A 92 -16.62 -13.66 3.55
C ASP A 92 -15.43 -12.71 3.69
N LEU A 93 -14.43 -13.07 4.50
CA LEU A 93 -13.20 -12.30 4.61
C LEU A 93 -12.42 -12.31 3.30
N GLY A 94 -12.32 -13.46 2.65
CA GLY A 94 -11.65 -13.62 1.35
C GLY A 94 -12.25 -12.70 0.28
N TYR A 95 -13.57 -12.73 0.12
CA TYR A 95 -14.27 -11.87 -0.85
C TYR A 95 -14.14 -10.39 -0.50
N ARG A 96 -14.41 -10.02 0.76
CA ARG A 96 -14.36 -8.63 1.23
C ARG A 96 -13.00 -7.99 0.99
N VAL A 97 -11.91 -8.71 1.28
CA VAL A 97 -10.56 -8.16 1.16
C VAL A 97 -10.01 -8.27 -0.26
N ASN A 98 -10.06 -9.46 -0.88
CA ASN A 98 -9.36 -9.70 -2.13
C ASN A 98 -10.16 -9.22 -3.36
N LEU A 99 -11.50 -9.24 -3.30
CA LEU A 99 -12.36 -8.77 -4.38
C LEU A 99 -12.89 -7.36 -4.10
N ASP A 100 -13.67 -7.19 -3.04
CA ASP A 100 -14.35 -5.91 -2.78
C ASP A 100 -13.35 -4.80 -2.46
N GLY A 101 -12.30 -5.09 -1.69
CA GLY A 101 -11.21 -4.15 -1.43
C GLY A 101 -10.36 -3.79 -2.66
N THR A 102 -10.48 -4.52 -3.77
CA THR A 102 -9.78 -4.23 -5.04
C THR A 102 -10.64 -3.44 -6.03
N ARG A 103 -11.97 -3.49 -5.89
CA ARG A 103 -12.95 -2.92 -6.83
C ARG A 103 -13.11 -1.41 -6.67
#